data_AF-A0A1G7HMN6-F1
#
_entry.id   AF-A0A1G7HMN6-F1
#
_cell.length_a   1.000
_cell.length_b   1.000
_cell.length_c   1.000
_cell.angle_alpha   90.00
_cell.angle_beta   90.00
_cell.angle_gamma   90.00
#
_symmetry.space_group_name_H-M   'P 1'
#
loop_
_entity.id
_entity.type
_entity.pdbx_description
1 polymer ?
#
loop_
_entity_poly.entity_id
_entity_poly.type
_entity_poly.pdbx_seq_one_letter_code
_entity_poly.pdbx_strand_id
1 'polypeptide(L)'
;MKKVVFLLFLIFGVTIFNAQEVEKLIKNNNEFFTGKIDNSANLKVLFETISTENQEKNTYKVFGFSDVEGTKAYFEGTITFNAEKTKNSKDQSKIYDLKLSEKGNGKHNGIFSGVLTIKESSDKNQLKFEGAWTNYGNTLSFPFYFNN
;
A
#
# COMPACT_ATOMS: atom_id res chain seq x y z
N MET A 1 4.01 -48.69 32.01
CA MET A 1 4.35 -47.31 32.41
C MET A 1 4.24 -46.42 31.17
N LYS A 2 3.21 -45.57 31.12
CA LYS A 2 2.87 -44.75 29.95
C LYS A 2 3.89 -43.62 29.82
N LYS A 3 4.66 -43.61 28.73
CA LYS A 3 5.54 -42.48 28.38
C LYS A 3 4.67 -41.42 27.71
N VAL A 4 4.37 -40.35 28.45
CA VAL A 4 3.71 -39.16 27.92
C VAL A 4 4.76 -38.39 27.12
N VAL A 5 4.68 -38.46 25.80
CA VAL A 5 5.47 -37.59 24.91
C VAL A 5 4.68 -36.29 24.78
N PHE A 6 5.15 -35.24 25.46
CA PHE A 6 4.59 -33.91 25.39
C PHE A 6 5.12 -33.24 24.11
N LEU A 7 4.35 -33.35 23.02
CA LEU A 7 4.65 -32.65 21.77
C LEU A 7 4.04 -31.26 21.84
N LEU A 8 4.84 -30.30 22.30
CA LEU A 8 4.49 -28.89 22.40
C LEU A 8 4.68 -28.27 20.99
N PHE A 9 3.63 -28.35 20.16
CA PHE A 9 3.58 -27.59 18.91
C PHE A 9 3.45 -26.11 19.26
N LEU A 10 4.58 -25.41 19.27
CA LEU A 10 4.65 -23.95 19.19
C LEU A 10 4.13 -23.55 17.81
N ILE A 11 2.81 -23.31 17.72
CA ILE A 11 2.21 -22.64 16.57
C ILE A 11 2.62 -21.17 16.69
N PHE A 12 3.81 -20.84 16.20
CA PHE A 12 4.11 -19.45 15.88
C PHE A 12 3.11 -19.03 14.81
N GLY A 13 2.12 -18.24 15.22
CA GLY A 13 1.15 -17.59 14.34
C GLY A 13 1.87 -16.56 13.48
N VAL A 14 2.62 -17.02 12.48
CA VAL A 14 2.93 -16.18 11.33
C VAL A 14 1.60 -16.01 10.62
N THR A 15 0.95 -14.86 10.82
CA THR A 15 -0.21 -14.47 10.01
C THR A 15 0.29 -14.22 8.59
N ILE A 16 0.45 -15.32 7.83
CA ILE A 16 0.61 -15.28 6.40
C ILE A 16 -0.71 -14.73 5.89
N PHE A 17 -0.76 -13.43 5.61
CA PHE A 17 -1.92 -12.88 4.93
C PHE A 17 -2.09 -13.66 3.63
N ASN A 18 -3.30 -14.15 3.40
CA ASN A 18 -3.62 -14.65 2.08
C ASN A 18 -3.49 -13.46 1.13
N ALA A 19 -2.84 -13.65 -0.02
CA ALA A 19 -2.64 -12.58 -0.99
C ALA A 19 -3.96 -11.86 -1.32
N GLN A 20 -5.05 -12.64 -1.40
CA GLN A 20 -6.41 -12.15 -1.60
C GLN A 20 -6.94 -11.21 -0.49
N GLU A 21 -6.50 -11.36 0.76
CA GLU A 21 -6.89 -10.46 1.86
C GLU A 21 -6.20 -9.10 1.70
N VAL A 22 -4.92 -9.08 1.35
CA VAL A 22 -4.19 -7.83 1.10
C VAL A 22 -4.76 -7.11 -0.13
N GLU A 23 -5.10 -7.85 -1.19
CA GLU A 23 -5.79 -7.28 -2.35
C GLU A 23 -7.09 -6.58 -1.97
N LYS A 24 -7.92 -7.21 -1.12
CA LYS A 24 -9.16 -6.63 -0.61
C LYS A 24 -8.91 -5.38 0.24
N LEU A 25 -7.89 -5.40 1.09
CA LEU A 25 -7.52 -4.25 1.93
C LEU A 25 -7.09 -3.05 1.07
N ILE A 26 -6.21 -3.26 0.09
CA ILE A 26 -5.76 -2.21 -0.83
C ILE A 26 -6.93 -1.68 -1.67
N LYS A 27 -7.86 -2.55 -2.07
CA LYS A 27 -9.07 -2.17 -2.82
C LYS A 27 -10.05 -1.34 -1.99
N ASN A 28 -9.96 -1.39 -0.65
CA ASN A 28 -10.75 -0.59 0.27
C ASN A 28 -12.25 -0.56 -0.05
N ASN A 29 -12.84 -1.72 -0.35
CA ASN A 29 -14.25 -1.84 -0.73
C ASN A 29 -14.69 -0.96 -1.93
N ASN A 30 -13.75 -0.56 -2.81
CA ASN A 30 -13.94 0.43 -3.87
C ASN A 30 -14.27 1.85 -3.37
N GLU A 31 -13.91 2.16 -2.14
CA GLU A 31 -14.00 3.50 -1.58
C GLU A 31 -12.70 4.28 -1.79
N PHE A 32 -12.82 5.59 -1.87
CA PHE A 32 -11.67 6.47 -1.97
C PHE A 32 -10.83 6.44 -0.70
N PHE A 33 -9.52 6.36 -0.90
CA PHE A 33 -8.59 6.89 0.08
C PHE A 33 -8.57 8.40 -0.03
N THR A 34 -8.40 9.08 1.09
CA THR A 34 -8.37 10.55 1.13
C THR A 34 -7.13 11.02 1.87
N GLY A 35 -6.63 12.19 1.50
CA GLY A 35 -5.47 12.80 2.12
C GLY A 35 -5.05 14.05 1.39
N LYS A 36 -3.73 14.30 1.35
CA LYS A 36 -3.18 15.53 0.77
C LYS A 36 -1.91 15.28 -0.03
N ILE A 37 -1.67 16.17 -0.98
CA ILE A 37 -0.38 16.37 -1.66
C ILE A 37 0.11 17.79 -1.35
N ASP A 38 1.43 17.95 -1.19
CA ASP A 38 2.07 19.20 -0.77
C ASP A 38 1.50 19.79 0.53
N ASN A 39 0.98 18.92 1.41
CA ASN A 39 0.29 19.26 2.67
C ASN A 39 -0.91 20.23 2.54
N SER A 40 -1.31 20.58 1.32
CA SER A 40 -2.27 21.64 1.04
C SER A 40 -3.45 21.11 0.24
N ALA A 41 -3.18 20.66 -0.99
CA ALA A 41 -4.19 20.20 -1.93
C ALA A 41 -4.77 18.84 -1.52
N ASN A 42 -6.09 18.73 -1.58
CA ASN A 42 -6.81 17.49 -1.32
C ASN A 42 -6.49 16.47 -2.40
N LEU A 43 -6.18 15.26 -1.96
CA LEU A 43 -5.88 14.11 -2.80
C LEU A 43 -6.90 13.01 -2.49
N LYS A 44 -7.55 12.50 -3.52
CA LYS A 44 -8.33 11.26 -3.47
C LYS A 44 -7.67 10.21 -4.34
N VAL A 45 -7.65 8.97 -3.88
CA VAL A 45 -7.08 7.84 -4.62
C VAL A 45 -8.06 6.69 -4.62
N LEU A 46 -8.31 6.11 -5.79
CA LEU A 46 -9.10 4.89 -5.92
C LEU A 46 -8.27 3.81 -6.61
N PHE A 47 -8.16 2.64 -5.99
CA PHE A 47 -7.60 1.44 -6.61
C PHE A 47 -8.75 0.61 -7.20
N GLU A 48 -8.85 0.57 -8.52
CA GLU A 48 -9.94 -0.10 -9.24
C GLU A 48 -9.65 -1.61 -9.41
N THR A 49 -8.42 -1.92 -9.81
CA THR A 49 -7.96 -3.29 -10.04
C THR A 49 -6.68 -3.56 -9.25
N ILE A 50 -6.67 -4.68 -8.54
CA ILE A 50 -5.51 -5.18 -7.82
C ILE A 50 -5.39 -6.65 -8.20
N SER A 51 -4.17 -7.10 -8.51
CA SER A 51 -3.88 -8.50 -8.79
C SER A 51 -2.49 -8.86 -8.28
N THR A 52 -2.36 -10.02 -7.65
CA THR A 52 -1.06 -10.58 -7.29
C THR A 52 -0.22 -10.81 -8.55
N GLU A 53 0.94 -10.15 -8.61
CA GLU A 53 1.92 -10.30 -9.69
C GLU A 53 2.97 -11.35 -9.32
N ASN A 54 3.43 -11.35 -8.06
CA ASN A 54 4.38 -12.34 -7.55
C ASN A 54 4.00 -12.72 -6.12
N GLN A 55 3.55 -13.96 -5.94
CA GLN A 55 3.10 -14.47 -4.64
C GLN A 55 4.24 -14.65 -3.64
N GLU A 56 5.42 -15.09 -4.08
CA GLU A 56 6.57 -15.30 -3.20
C GLU A 56 7.07 -13.99 -2.57
N LYS A 57 7.03 -12.91 -3.36
CA LYS A 57 7.45 -11.57 -2.95
C LYS A 57 6.32 -10.73 -2.37
N ASN A 58 5.08 -11.23 -2.39
CA ASN A 58 3.86 -10.46 -2.11
C ASN A 58 3.87 -9.11 -2.86
N THR A 59 4.04 -9.19 -4.18
CA THR A 59 3.96 -8.05 -5.09
C THR A 59 2.58 -8.03 -5.74
N TYR A 60 1.92 -6.88 -5.66
CA TYR A 60 0.61 -6.64 -6.25
C TYR A 60 0.74 -5.59 -7.33
N LYS A 61 0.22 -5.91 -8.51
CA LYS A 61 0.00 -4.94 -9.58
C LYS A 61 -1.31 -4.23 -9.33
N VAL A 62 -1.31 -2.91 -9.44
CA VAL A 62 -2.46 -2.06 -9.16
C VAL A 62 -2.75 -1.11 -10.32
N PHE A 63 -4.04 -0.84 -10.51
CA PHE A 63 -4.56 0.15 -11.45
C PHE A 63 -5.64 0.97 -10.78
N GLY A 64 -5.67 2.26 -11.06
CA GLY A 64 -6.60 3.18 -10.43
C GLY A 64 -6.44 4.60 -10.93
N PHE A 65 -6.89 5.56 -10.13
CA PHE A 65 -6.67 6.98 -10.40
C PHE A 65 -6.46 7.79 -9.13
N SER A 66 -5.68 8.86 -9.26
CA SER A 66 -5.58 9.98 -8.34
C SER A 66 -6.50 11.11 -8.81
N ASP A 67 -7.04 11.87 -7.87
CA ASP A 67 -7.80 13.09 -8.10
C ASP A 67 -7.25 14.15 -7.14
N VAL A 68 -6.60 15.17 -7.72
CA VAL A 68 -6.05 16.32 -6.99
C VAL A 68 -6.91 17.53 -7.31
N GLU A 69 -7.70 17.98 -6.33
CA GLU A 69 -8.58 19.15 -6.47
C GLU A 69 -9.47 19.13 -7.74
N GLY A 70 -9.98 17.95 -8.13
CA GLY A 70 -10.82 17.75 -9.31
C GLY A 70 -10.05 17.34 -10.58
N THR A 71 -8.72 17.35 -10.55
CA THR A 71 -7.87 16.91 -11.67
C THR A 71 -7.57 15.43 -11.55
N LYS A 72 -8.23 14.61 -12.38
CA LYS A 72 -8.06 13.16 -12.40
C LYS A 72 -6.88 12.71 -13.26
N ALA A 73 -6.04 11.83 -12.72
CA ALA A 73 -5.00 11.12 -13.46
C ALA A 73 -5.05 9.62 -13.16
N TYR A 74 -5.17 8.80 -14.21
CA TYR A 74 -5.10 7.34 -14.05
C TYR A 74 -3.67 6.90 -13.79
N PHE A 75 -3.45 5.84 -13.01
CA PHE A 75 -2.13 5.28 -12.77
C PHE A 75 -2.11 3.76 -12.89
N GLU A 76 -0.91 3.23 -13.10
CA GLU A 76 -0.58 1.82 -12.90
C GLU A 76 0.67 1.70 -12.04
N GLY A 77 0.80 0.63 -11.28
CA GLY A 77 1.94 0.51 -10.38
C GLY A 77 2.05 -0.81 -9.66
N THR A 78 2.98 -0.85 -8.72
CA THR A 78 3.21 -1.99 -7.85
C THR A 78 3.24 -1.61 -6.37
N ILE A 79 2.76 -2.53 -5.55
CA ILE A 79 2.85 -2.52 -4.09
C ILE A 79 3.55 -3.81 -3.69
N THR A 80 4.72 -3.73 -3.07
CA THR A 80 5.55 -4.90 -2.76
C THR A 80 5.86 -4.99 -1.28
N PHE A 81 5.64 -6.15 -0.67
CA PHE A 81 5.94 -6.34 0.75
C PHE A 81 7.43 -6.11 1.06
N ASN A 82 7.70 -5.31 2.08
CA ASN A 82 9.05 -5.05 2.56
C ASN A 82 9.25 -5.70 3.94
N ALA A 83 9.80 -6.91 3.93
CA ALA A 83 10.03 -7.70 5.13
C ALA A 83 11.02 -7.04 6.11
N GLU A 84 12.02 -6.33 5.60
CA GLU A 84 13.03 -5.66 6.42
C GLU A 84 12.42 -4.48 7.19
N LYS A 85 11.72 -3.57 6.49
CA LYS A 85 11.02 -2.45 7.13
C LYS A 85 9.96 -2.94 8.11
N THR A 86 9.22 -4.00 7.76
CA THR A 86 8.22 -4.62 8.64
C THR A 86 8.84 -5.13 9.94
N LYS A 87 9.97 -5.85 9.87
CA LYS A 87 10.69 -6.35 11.06
C LYS A 87 11.20 -5.20 11.95
N ASN A 88 11.57 -4.09 11.33
CA ASN A 88 12.05 -2.90 12.04
C ASN A 88 10.93 -1.99 12.56
N SER A 89 9.67 -2.29 12.22
CA SER A 89 8.52 -1.50 12.69
C SER A 89 8.28 -1.74 14.18
N LYS A 90 8.22 -0.65 14.96
CA LYS A 90 8.01 -0.71 16.41
C LYS A 90 6.59 -1.12 16.80
N ASP A 91 5.62 -0.94 15.91
CA ASP A 91 4.20 -1.10 16.20
C ASP A 91 3.55 -2.29 15.49
N GLN A 92 4.37 -3.26 15.06
CA GLN A 92 3.95 -4.48 14.36
C GLN A 92 3.20 -4.24 13.04
N SER A 93 3.27 -3.02 12.47
CA SER A 93 2.69 -2.73 11.17
C SER A 93 3.41 -3.48 10.04
N LYS A 94 2.63 -3.95 9.05
CA LYS A 94 3.16 -4.51 7.80
C LYS A 94 3.44 -3.39 6.81
N ILE A 95 4.64 -3.40 6.25
CA ILE A 95 5.15 -2.32 5.42
C ILE A 95 5.35 -2.82 3.99
N TYR A 96 4.87 -2.05 3.01
CA TYR A 96 4.98 -2.33 1.59
C TYR A 96 5.58 -1.12 0.88
N ASP A 97 6.53 -1.35 -0.03
CA ASP A 97 7.02 -0.32 -0.93
C ASP A 97 5.99 -0.06 -2.03
N LEU A 98 5.76 1.22 -2.31
CA LEU A 98 4.75 1.70 -3.25
C LEU A 98 5.41 2.42 -4.42
N LYS A 99 5.01 2.08 -5.64
CA LYS A 99 5.35 2.85 -6.84
C LYS A 99 4.18 2.90 -7.82
N LEU A 100 3.53 4.05 -7.97
CA LEU A 100 2.41 4.28 -8.89
C LEU A 100 2.80 5.31 -9.94
N SER A 101 2.64 4.98 -11.21
CA SER A 101 3.00 5.83 -12.35
C SER A 101 1.73 6.32 -13.03
N GLU A 102 1.51 7.64 -13.05
CA GLU A 102 0.36 8.24 -13.71
C GLU A 102 0.49 8.17 -15.24
N LYS A 103 -0.58 7.80 -15.93
CA LYS A 103 -0.62 7.80 -17.39
C LYS A 103 -0.42 9.22 -17.91
N GLY A 104 0.53 9.35 -18.84
CA GLY A 104 0.90 10.61 -19.45
C GLY A 104 2.41 10.80 -19.43
N ASN A 105 2.88 11.86 -20.09
CA ASN A 105 4.29 12.23 -20.17
C ASN A 105 4.49 13.74 -19.97
N GLY A 106 3.47 14.42 -19.45
CA GLY A 106 3.48 15.86 -19.23
C GLY A 106 4.10 16.28 -17.90
N LYS A 107 4.32 17.58 -17.73
CA LYS A 107 4.83 18.19 -16.48
C LYS A 107 3.91 17.99 -15.26
N HIS A 108 2.64 17.67 -15.52
CA HIS A 108 1.58 17.47 -14.52
C HIS A 108 1.26 16.00 -14.26
N ASN A 109 2.06 15.08 -14.82
CA ASN A 109 2.00 13.66 -14.49
C ASN A 109 3.30 13.24 -13.80
N GLY A 110 3.19 12.28 -12.91
CA GLY A 110 4.33 11.83 -12.14
C GLY A 110 4.21 10.44 -11.58
N ILE A 111 5.09 10.17 -10.64
CA ILE A 111 5.23 8.89 -9.96
C ILE A 111 5.04 9.13 -8.47
N PHE A 112 4.03 8.50 -7.87
CA PHE A 112 3.96 8.33 -6.43
C PHE A 112 4.94 7.23 -6.03
N SER A 113 5.96 7.58 -5.26
CA SER A 113 6.93 6.64 -4.68
C SER A 113 6.91 6.78 -3.17
N GLY A 114 6.78 5.68 -2.45
CA GLY A 114 6.61 5.74 -1.01
C GLY A 114 6.37 4.40 -0.36
N VAL A 115 5.56 4.43 0.69
CA VAL A 115 5.30 3.29 1.55
C VAL A 115 3.81 3.20 1.86
N LEU A 116 3.27 1.98 1.78
CA LEU A 116 2.00 1.60 2.41
C LEU A 116 2.31 0.93 3.75
N THR A 117 1.71 1.45 4.81
CA THR A 117 1.71 0.86 6.15
C THR A 117 0.33 0.33 6.46
N ILE A 118 0.23 -0.97 6.80
CA ILE A 118 -1.00 -1.63 7.23
C ILE A 118 -0.89 -1.96 8.71
N LYS A 119 -1.80 -1.40 9.50
CA LYS A 119 -1.95 -1.70 10.92
C LYS A 119 -3.26 -2.44 11.15
N GLU A 120 -3.13 -3.66 11.66
CA GLU A 120 -4.26 -4.52 11.99
C GLU A 120 -4.99 -3.99 13.23
N SER A 121 -6.31 -4.03 13.20
CA SER A 121 -7.19 -3.63 14.31
C SER A 121 -8.40 -4.56 14.36
N SER A 122 -9.03 -4.70 15.54
CA SER A 122 -10.26 -5.47 15.71
C SER A 122 -11.44 -4.92 14.90
N ASP A 123 -11.43 -3.61 14.66
CA ASP A 123 -12.58 -2.91 14.09
C ASP A 123 -12.40 -2.67 12.59
N LYS A 124 -11.35 -1.95 12.22
CA LYS A 124 -11.00 -1.66 10.82
C LYS A 124 -9.49 -1.49 10.68
N ASN A 125 -8.90 -2.21 9.74
CA ASN A 125 -7.48 -2.08 9.41
C ASN A 125 -7.18 -0.66 8.93
N GLN A 126 -6.13 -0.08 9.49
CA GLN A 126 -5.67 1.26 9.12
C GLN A 126 -4.61 1.12 8.03
N LEU A 127 -4.88 1.71 6.88
CA LEU A 127 -3.96 1.77 5.75
C LEU A 127 -3.51 3.21 5.60
N LYS A 128 -2.20 3.43 5.66
CA LYS A 128 -1.60 4.74 5.43
C LYS A 128 -0.58 4.64 4.31
N PHE A 129 -0.79 5.43 3.27
CA PHE A 129 0.14 5.60 2.17
C PHE A 129 0.83 6.95 2.36
N GLU A 130 2.15 6.97 2.27
CA GLU A 130 2.92 8.22 2.36
C GLU A 130 4.22 8.14 1.55
N GLY A 131 4.68 9.28 1.05
CA GLY A 131 5.88 9.35 0.24
C GLY A 131 5.99 10.66 -0.53
N ALA A 132 6.56 10.59 -1.72
CA ALA A 132 6.68 11.72 -2.63
C ALA A 132 6.05 11.41 -3.99
N TRP A 133 5.31 12.37 -4.52
CA TRP A 133 4.96 12.42 -5.93
C TRP A 133 6.05 13.22 -6.64
N THR A 134 6.62 12.69 -7.70
CA THR A 134 7.63 13.37 -8.52
C THR A 134 7.19 13.40 -9.97
N ASN A 135 7.20 14.58 -10.61
CA ASN A 135 6.82 14.66 -12.01
C ASN A 135 7.82 13.94 -12.92
N TYR A 136 7.42 13.53 -14.12
CA TYR A 136 8.32 12.81 -15.05
C TYR A 136 9.56 13.60 -15.47
N GLY A 137 9.49 14.94 -15.39
CA GLY A 137 10.64 15.81 -15.63
C GLY A 137 11.63 15.92 -14.47
N ASN A 138 11.38 15.26 -13.32
CA ASN A 138 12.17 15.33 -12.09
C ASN A 138 12.46 16.76 -11.60
N THR A 139 11.55 17.69 -11.87
CA THR A 139 11.66 19.12 -11.52
C THR A 139 10.73 19.51 -10.38
N LEU A 140 9.68 18.73 -10.15
CA LEU A 140 8.70 18.93 -9.08
C LEU A 140 8.64 17.65 -8.24
N SER A 141 8.69 17.82 -6.92
CA SER A 141 8.56 16.75 -5.95
C SER A 141 7.75 17.25 -4.76
N PHE A 142 6.64 16.58 -4.46
CA PHE A 142 5.73 16.97 -3.40
C PHE A 142 5.49 15.80 -2.46
N PRO A 143 5.50 16.03 -1.13
CA PRO A 143 5.09 14.98 -0.20
C PRO A 143 3.61 14.68 -0.39
N PHE A 144 3.22 13.42 -0.22
CA PHE A 144 1.81 13.04 -0.16
C PHE A 144 1.55 12.13 1.03
N TYR A 145 0.31 12.12 1.47
CA TYR A 145 -0.24 11.03 2.27
C TYR A 145 -1.71 10.82 1.93
N PHE A 146 -2.20 9.59 2.08
CA PHE A 146 -3.62 9.27 2.06
C PHE A 146 -3.91 8.00 2.88
N ASN A 147 -5.12 7.91 3.41
CA ASN A 147 -5.57 6.80 4.24
C ASN A 147 -7.06 6.46 4.00
N ASN A 148 -7.49 5.33 4.56
CA ASN A 148 -8.85 4.81 4.47
C ASN A 148 -9.72 5.14 5.70
#